data_AF-A0AAN4SUK5-F1
#
_entry.id   AF-A0AAN4SUK5-F1
#
_cell.length_a   1.000
_cell.length_b   1.000
_cell.length_c   1.000
_cell.angle_alpha   90.00
_cell.angle_beta   90.00
_cell.angle_gamma   90.00
#
_symmetry.space_group_name_H-M   'P 1'
#
loop_
_entity.id
_entity.type
_entity.pdbx_description
1 polymer ?
#
loop_
_entity_poly.entity_id
_entity_poly.type
_entity_poly.pdbx_seq_one_letter_code
_entity_poly.pdbx_strand_id
1 'polypeptide(L)'
;MPAINAKRVYRIMRQNALLLERKPAVPPSKRAHTGRVAVKESNQRWCSDGFEFCCDNGERLRVTFAQDCCDREALHWAVTTGGFNSETVQDVMLGAVERR
;
A
#
# COMPACT_ATOMS: atom_id res chain seq x y z
N MET A 1 -15.89 19.35 -27.30
CA MET A 1 -16.76 18.16 -27.46
C MET A 1 -17.88 18.23 -26.43
N PRO A 2 -19.13 17.84 -26.77
CA PRO A 2 -20.22 17.84 -25.80
C PRO A 2 -19.98 16.83 -24.68
N ALA A 3 -20.45 17.16 -23.47
CA ALA A 3 -20.29 16.29 -22.30
C ALA A 3 -21.05 14.98 -22.49
N ILE A 4 -20.35 13.85 -22.41
CA ILE A 4 -20.92 12.52 -22.54
C ILE A 4 -21.47 12.06 -21.19
N ASN A 5 -22.76 11.72 -21.15
CA ASN A 5 -23.38 11.19 -19.94
C ASN A 5 -22.99 9.71 -19.72
N ALA A 6 -22.16 9.45 -18.72
CA ALA A 6 -21.68 8.12 -18.38
C ALA A 6 -22.82 7.10 -18.12
N LYS A 7 -23.93 7.52 -17.49
CA LYS A 7 -25.10 6.64 -17.26
C LYS A 7 -25.74 6.21 -18.58
N ARG A 8 -25.81 7.12 -19.56
CA ARG A 8 -26.35 6.81 -20.90
C ARG A 8 -25.45 5.81 -21.62
N VAL A 9 -24.13 6.03 -21.60
CA VAL A 9 -23.14 5.12 -22.21
C VAL A 9 -23.26 3.73 -21.59
N TYR A 10 -23.25 3.64 -20.27
CA TYR A 10 -23.38 2.37 -19.55
C TYR A 10 -24.67 1.61 -19.95
N ARG A 11 -25.81 2.31 -20.03
CA ARG A 11 -27.09 1.70 -20.43
C ARG A 11 -27.05 1.15 -21.85
N ILE A 12 -26.48 1.90 -22.80
CA ILE A 12 -26.35 1.46 -24.20
C ILE A 12 -25.45 0.24 -24.29
N MET A 13 -24.29 0.25 -23.62
CA MET A 13 -23.38 -0.90 -23.59
C MET A 13 -24.07 -2.14 -22.98
N ARG A 14 -24.84 -1.96 -21.90
CA ARG A 14 -25.61 -3.06 -21.29
C ARG A 14 -26.64 -3.65 -22.25
N GLN A 15 -27.39 -2.81 -22.96
CA GLN A 15 -28.42 -3.26 -23.92
C GLN A 15 -27.81 -4.04 -25.10
N ASN A 16 -26.58 -3.71 -25.49
CA ASN A 16 -25.90 -4.34 -26.62
C ASN A 16 -24.94 -5.47 -26.20
N ALA A 17 -25.00 -5.93 -24.94
CA ALA A 17 -24.09 -6.95 -24.41
C ALA A 17 -22.58 -6.62 -24.57
N LEU A 18 -22.24 -5.33 -24.51
CA LEU A 18 -20.86 -4.82 -24.65
C LEU A 18 -20.18 -4.55 -23.29
N LEU A 19 -20.81 -4.92 -22.18
CA LEU A 19 -20.19 -4.81 -20.86
C LEU A 19 -19.27 -6.01 -20.63
N LEU A 20 -18.08 -5.74 -20.07
CA LEU A 20 -17.20 -6.79 -19.58
C LEU A 20 -17.90 -7.58 -18.47
N GLU A 21 -17.64 -8.89 -18.41
CA GLU A 21 -18.08 -9.71 -17.29
C GLU A 21 -17.50 -9.18 -15.98
N ARG A 22 -18.37 -9.05 -14.98
CA ARG A 22 -17.96 -8.57 -13.67
C ARG A 22 -17.13 -9.67 -13.01
N LYS A 23 -15.87 -9.37 -12.68
CA LYS A 23 -15.00 -10.29 -11.93
C LYS A 23 -15.76 -10.78 -10.68
N PRO A 24 -15.85 -12.10 -10.43
CA PRO A 24 -16.48 -12.60 -9.22
C PRO A 24 -15.76 -12.03 -8.00
N ALA A 25 -16.54 -11.70 -6.96
CA ALA A 25 -15.97 -11.27 -5.70
C ALA A 25 -15.10 -12.41 -5.16
N VAL A 26 -13.83 -12.11 -4.89
CA VAL A 26 -12.94 -13.07 -4.24
C VAL A 26 -13.47 -13.25 -2.81
N PRO A 27 -13.87 -14.47 -2.41
CA PRO A 27 -14.34 -14.69 -1.05
C PRO A 27 -13.20 -14.35 -0.07
N PRO A 28 -13.48 -13.69 1.04
CA PRO A 28 -12.46 -13.41 2.05
C PRO A 28 -11.84 -14.73 2.53
N SER A 29 -10.52 -14.72 2.70
CA SER A 29 -9.79 -15.87 3.22
C SER A 29 -10.33 -16.27 4.59
N LYS A 30 -10.64 -17.56 4.78
CA LYS A 30 -11.00 -18.13 6.08
C LYS A 30 -9.78 -18.54 6.91
N ARG A 31 -8.57 -18.33 6.41
CA ARG A 31 -7.33 -18.71 7.10
C ARG A 31 -7.16 -17.84 8.35
N ALA A 32 -7.11 -18.46 9.52
CA ALA A 32 -6.75 -17.77 10.74
C ALA A 32 -5.30 -17.26 10.65
N HIS A 33 -5.09 -16.00 11.03
CA HIS A 33 -3.75 -15.41 11.12
C HIS A 33 -3.08 -15.87 12.42
N THR A 34 -2.27 -16.94 12.35
CA THR A 34 -1.52 -17.49 13.50
C THR A 34 -0.10 -16.95 13.61
N GLY A 35 0.32 -16.06 12.70
CA GLY A 35 1.66 -15.50 12.69
C GLY A 35 1.89 -14.55 13.88
N ARG A 36 2.94 -14.80 14.65
CA ARG A 36 3.41 -13.87 15.69
C ARG A 36 4.55 -13.03 15.14
N VAL A 37 4.31 -11.73 15.04
CA VAL A 37 5.30 -10.75 14.56
C VAL A 37 6.03 -10.08 15.73
N ALA A 38 5.32 -9.84 16.84
CA ALA A 38 5.88 -9.17 18.00
C ALA A 38 6.90 -10.04 18.76
N VAL A 39 8.05 -9.45 19.05
CA VAL A 39 9.16 -10.03 19.82
C VAL A 39 9.25 -9.39 21.21
N LYS A 40 10.00 -10.01 22.12
CA LYS A 40 10.10 -9.55 23.53
C LYS A 40 11.17 -8.49 23.75
N GLU A 41 12.22 -8.49 22.95
CA GLU A 41 13.37 -7.57 23.08
C GLU A 41 13.52 -6.80 21.77
N SER A 42 13.96 -5.55 21.88
CA SER A 42 14.24 -4.69 20.73
C SER A 42 15.38 -5.26 19.88
N ASN A 43 15.38 -4.94 18.59
CA ASN A 43 16.39 -5.31 17.60
C ASN A 43 16.56 -6.82 17.33
N GLN A 44 15.62 -7.66 17.79
CA GLN A 44 15.57 -9.08 17.40
C GLN A 44 14.86 -9.29 16.06
N ARG A 45 13.87 -8.44 15.73
CA ARG A 45 13.11 -8.52 14.49
C ARG A 45 12.62 -7.15 14.09
N TRP A 46 12.83 -6.80 12.83
CA TRP A 46 12.29 -5.60 12.21
C TRP A 46 11.26 -5.95 11.15
N CYS A 47 10.35 -5.02 10.93
CA CYS A 47 9.21 -5.13 10.05
C CYS A 47 9.27 -3.92 9.10
N SER A 48 9.27 -4.14 7.79
CA SER A 48 9.17 -3.05 6.81
C SER A 48 7.83 -3.10 6.10
N ASP A 49 7.29 -1.93 5.81
CA ASP A 49 6.04 -1.79 5.06
C ASP A 49 6.01 -0.41 4.38
N GLY A 50 4.96 -0.15 3.60
CA GLY A 50 4.71 1.14 3.03
C GLY A 50 3.23 1.44 2.84
N PHE A 51 2.89 2.73 2.89
CA PHE A 51 1.53 3.20 2.65
C PHE A 51 1.53 4.43 1.76
N GLU A 52 0.38 4.71 1.18
CA GLU A 52 0.17 5.86 0.32
C GLU A 52 -0.98 6.71 0.85
N PHE A 53 -0.84 8.03 0.81
CA PHE A 53 -1.90 8.96 1.12
C PHE A 53 -1.87 10.18 0.18
N CYS A 54 -3.02 10.82 0.02
CA CYS A 54 -3.15 12.06 -0.73
C CYS A 54 -2.99 13.26 0.21
N CYS A 55 -2.17 14.22 -0.19
CA CYS A 55 -2.06 15.53 0.44
C CYS A 55 -3.18 16.46 -0.03
N ASP A 56 -3.41 17.55 0.72
CA ASP A 56 -4.45 18.53 0.41
C ASP A 56 -4.24 19.25 -0.93
N ASN A 57 -2.99 19.33 -1.40
CA ASN A 57 -2.63 19.87 -2.72
C ASN A 57 -2.87 18.88 -3.88
N GLY A 58 -3.40 17.69 -3.60
CA GLY A 58 -3.65 16.63 -4.57
C GLY A 58 -2.46 15.74 -4.90
N GLU A 59 -1.28 15.99 -4.33
CA GLU A 59 -0.13 15.11 -4.47
C GLU A 59 -0.33 13.79 -3.72
N ARG A 60 0.21 12.70 -4.25
CA ARG A 60 0.21 11.39 -3.59
C ARG A 60 1.60 11.12 -3.06
N LEU A 61 1.70 10.96 -1.75
CA LEU A 61 2.93 10.57 -1.09
C LEU A 61 2.90 9.09 -0.77
N ARG A 62 4.04 8.44 -0.97
CA ARG A 62 4.29 7.05 -0.62
C ARG A 62 5.38 7.02 0.43
N VAL A 63 5.08 6.43 1.57
CA VAL A 63 6.00 6.28 2.70
C VAL A 63 6.46 4.83 2.72
N THR A 64 7.77 4.62 2.78
CA THR A 64 8.39 3.32 3.07
C THR A 64 9.07 3.45 4.42
N PHE A 65 8.89 2.48 5.31
CA PHE A 65 9.47 2.53 6.64
C PHE A 65 9.94 1.16 7.12
N ALA A 66 10.85 1.18 8.10
CA ALA A 66 11.22 0.03 8.90
C ALA A 66 10.92 0.34 10.37
N GLN A 67 10.30 -0.61 11.07
CA GLN A 67 10.00 -0.50 12.49
C GLN A 67 10.51 -1.71 13.27
N ASP A 68 10.79 -1.50 14.55
CA ASP A 68 11.07 -2.56 15.50
C ASP A 68 9.77 -3.33 15.82
N CYS A 69 9.81 -4.66 15.80
CA CYS A 69 8.61 -5.46 16.07
C CYS A 69 8.38 -5.68 17.59
N CYS A 70 9.25 -5.20 18.49
CA CYS A 70 9.08 -5.20 19.94
C CYS A 70 8.20 -4.03 20.40
N ASP A 71 8.67 -2.80 20.22
CA ASP A 71 8.06 -1.58 20.74
C ASP A 71 7.31 -0.76 19.67
N ARG A 72 7.41 -1.17 18.40
CA ARG A 72 6.82 -0.50 17.23
C ARG A 72 7.44 0.87 16.93
N GLU A 73 8.63 1.15 17.44
CA GLU A 73 9.40 2.33 17.07
C GLU A 73 9.74 2.30 15.56
N ALA A 74 9.48 3.39 14.85
CA ALA A 74 9.93 3.56 13.47
C ALA A 74 11.44 3.87 13.47
N LEU A 75 12.23 2.91 13.02
CA LEU A 75 13.69 3.00 12.95
C LEU A 75 14.12 4.05 11.92
N HIS A 76 13.52 3.96 10.73
CA HIS A 76 13.77 4.85 9.62
C HIS A 76 12.60 4.86 8.65
N TRP A 77 12.48 5.93 7.86
CA TRP A 77 11.48 6.08 6.82
C TRP A 77 11.97 6.98 5.70
N ALA A 78 11.40 6.78 4.51
CA ALA A 78 11.60 7.62 3.35
C ALA A 78 10.25 7.93 2.69
N VAL A 79 10.15 9.09 2.04
CA VAL A 79 8.92 9.56 1.37
C VAL A 79 9.23 9.89 -0.08
N THR A 80 8.38 9.42 -0.99
CA THR A 80 8.49 9.72 -2.41
C THR A 80 7.14 10.15 -2.98
N THR A 81 7.18 11.00 -4.01
CA THR A 81 6.02 11.31 -4.87
C THR A 81 5.88 10.30 -6.02
N GLY A 82 6.99 9.63 -6.37
CA GLY A 82 7.06 8.52 -7.33
C GLY A 82 6.53 7.20 -6.75
N GLY A 83 6.63 6.12 -7.50
CA GLY A 83 6.21 4.78 -7.05
C GLY A 83 7.15 4.19 -5.98
N PHE A 84 6.73 3.08 -5.37
CA PHE A 84 7.63 2.26 -4.55
C PHE A 84 8.71 1.65 -5.44
N ASN A 85 9.98 1.87 -5.10
CA ASN A 85 11.13 1.33 -5.81
C ASN A 85 12.10 0.67 -4.82
N SER A 86 13.01 -0.15 -5.35
CA SER A 86 13.98 -0.90 -4.54
C SER A 86 15.03 -0.01 -3.88
N GLU A 87 15.40 1.09 -4.53
CA GLU A 87 16.40 2.05 -4.03
C GLU A 87 15.93 2.69 -2.72
N THR A 88 14.70 3.18 -2.68
CA THR A 88 14.09 3.72 -1.46
C THR A 88 14.03 2.67 -0.33
N VAL A 89 13.74 1.41 -0.65
CA VAL A 89 13.76 0.34 0.36
C VAL A 89 15.18 0.10 0.87
N GLN A 90 16.18 0.08 -0.03
CA GLN A 90 17.58 -0.08 0.34
C GLN A 90 18.05 1.05 1.27
N ASP A 91 17.71 2.31 0.95
CA ASP A 91 18.03 3.48 1.77
C ASP A 91 17.38 3.40 3.16
N VAL A 92 16.11 2.98 3.22
CA VAL A 92 15.40 2.78 4.49
C VAL A 92 16.07 1.71 5.34
N MET A 93 16.50 0.60 4.73
CA MET A 93 17.19 -0.46 5.45
C MET A 93 18.55 0.01 5.96
N LEU A 94 19.33 0.73 5.14
CA LEU A 94 20.61 1.29 5.56
C LEU A 94 20.43 2.28 6.72
N GLY A 95 19.51 3.23 6.59
CA GLY A 95 19.22 4.22 7.61
C GLY A 95 18.64 3.63 8.90
N ALA A 96 17.97 2.47 8.83
CA ALA A 96 17.52 1.74 10.02
C ALA A 96 18.68 1.06 10.76
N VAL A 97 19.63 0.45 10.02
CA VAL A 97 20.83 -0.17 10.61
C VAL A 97 21.73 0.87 11.26
N GLU A 98 21.97 2.02 10.61
CA GLU A 98 22.85 3.07 11.16
C GLU A 98 22.35 3.71 12.47
N ARG A 99 21.06 3.55 12.78
CA ARG A 99 20.43 4.13 13.98
C ARG A 99 20.39 3.16 15.17
N ARG A 100 20.96 1.96 15.04
CA ARG A 100 21.00 0.92 16.07
C ARG A 100 22.43 0.50 16.35
#